data_AF-C1MWR6-F1
#
_entry.id   AF-C1MWR6-F1
#
_cell.length_a   1.000
_cell.length_b   1.000
_cell.length_c   1.000
_cell.angle_alpha   90.00
_cell.angle_beta   90.00
_cell.angle_gamma   90.00
#
_symmetry.space_group_name_H-M   'P 1'
#
loop_
_entity.id
_entity.type
_entity.pdbx_description
1 polymer ?
#
loop_
_entity_poly.entity_id
_entity_poly.type
_entity_poly.pdbx_seq_one_letter_code
_entity_poly.pdbx_strand_id
1 'polypeptide(L)'
;MYEPCVLNKELRFSCDVCGDLPIEGKRWCCNVCEDFDVCDSCHRASQSKRDRGGAAAGADDVGAHSSDHPMQSFDSDVRYEPVHSGNLKDVMANAIERWFIDTLRNAKNGDVNQAALLAEMLATGYGCNKDAEEARYWKQVARNGGARRLEGVYDRLP
;
A
#
# COMPACT_ATOMS: atom_id res chain seq x y z
N MET A 1 -8.24 8.50 6.07
CA MET A 1 -7.64 8.75 4.73
C MET A 1 -6.14 9.02 4.88
N TYR A 2 -5.30 7.99 4.78
CA TYR A 2 -3.85 8.17 4.88
C TYR A 2 -3.20 7.93 3.51
N GLU A 3 -2.78 9.02 2.86
CA GLU A 3 -2.08 8.94 1.59
C GLU A 3 -0.58 8.80 1.89
N PRO A 4 0.11 7.70 1.51
CA PRO A 4 1.55 7.63 1.69
C PRO A 4 2.20 8.83 1.02
N CYS A 5 3.28 9.32 1.61
CA CYS A 5 3.97 10.53 1.17
C CYS A 5 4.78 10.33 -0.14
N VAL A 6 4.24 9.57 -1.09
CA VAL A 6 4.80 9.40 -2.44
C VAL A 6 4.75 10.71 -3.24
N LEU A 7 5.72 10.92 -4.11
CA LEU A 7 5.79 12.10 -4.98
C LEU A 7 4.73 12.03 -6.10
N ASN A 8 4.58 10.85 -6.71
CA ASN A 8 3.52 10.55 -7.65
C ASN A 8 2.28 10.02 -6.93
N LYS A 9 1.18 10.77 -7.02
CA LYS A 9 -0.10 10.42 -6.38
C LYS A 9 -0.66 9.09 -6.86
N GLU A 10 -0.35 8.66 -8.07
CA GLU A 10 -0.88 7.41 -8.62
C GLU A 10 -0.24 6.17 -7.96
N LEU A 11 0.95 6.32 -7.36
CA LEU A 11 1.70 5.23 -6.72
C LEU A 11 1.28 4.97 -5.26
N ARG A 12 0.25 5.67 -4.77
CA ARG A 12 -0.10 5.70 -3.35
C ARG A 12 -0.96 4.53 -2.87
N PHE A 13 -1.59 3.82 -3.79
CA PHE A 13 -2.61 2.84 -3.45
C PHE A 13 -2.00 1.44 -3.31
N SER A 14 -2.20 0.83 -2.14
CA SER A 14 -1.88 -0.57 -1.89
C SER A 14 -3.13 -1.43 -1.89
N CYS A 15 -3.00 -2.70 -2.29
CA CYS A 15 -4.07 -3.67 -2.13
C CYS A 15 -4.16 -4.13 -0.67
N ASP A 16 -5.32 -4.00 -0.04
CA ASP A 16 -5.52 -4.40 1.36
C ASP A 16 -5.53 -5.92 1.58
N VAL A 17 -5.69 -6.69 0.50
CA VAL A 17 -5.73 -8.17 0.57
C VAL A 17 -4.34 -8.78 0.43
N CYS A 18 -3.55 -8.33 -0.55
CA CYS A 18 -2.23 -8.92 -0.84
C CYS A 18 -1.04 -8.01 -0.52
N GLY A 19 -1.27 -6.73 -0.23
CA GLY A 19 -0.20 -5.76 0.02
C GLY A 19 0.50 -5.22 -1.22
N ASP A 20 0.05 -5.57 -2.43
CA ASP A 20 0.64 -5.06 -3.69
C ASP A 20 0.60 -3.52 -3.70
N LEU A 21 1.76 -2.90 -3.94
CA LEU A 21 1.95 -1.45 -3.92
C LEU A 21 3.06 -1.06 -4.92
N PRO A 22 2.79 -0.30 -5.99
CA PRO A 22 1.48 0.21 -6.37
C PRO A 22 0.57 -0.88 -6.93
N ILE A 23 -0.74 -0.66 -6.93
CA ILE A 23 -1.67 -1.47 -7.72
C ILE A 23 -1.49 -1.13 -9.20
N GLU A 24 -1.16 -2.14 -10.01
CA GLU A 24 -1.05 -2.01 -11.46
C GLU A 24 -2.36 -2.35 -12.18
N GLY A 25 -2.62 -1.69 -13.32
CA GLY A 25 -3.77 -1.94 -14.17
C GLY A 25 -5.08 -1.36 -13.64
N LYS A 26 -5.86 -2.15 -12.88
CA LYS A 26 -7.15 -1.71 -12.32
C LYS A 26 -7.12 -1.73 -10.80
N ARG A 27 -7.40 -0.58 -10.21
CA ARG A 27 -7.67 -0.41 -8.78
C ARG A 27 -9.17 -0.48 -8.54
N TRP A 28 -9.58 -1.38 -7.64
CA TRP A 28 -10.97 -1.51 -7.22
C TRP A 28 -11.12 -0.92 -5.83
N CYS A 29 -11.84 0.19 -5.72
CA CYS A 29 -12.08 0.89 -4.46
C CYS A 29 -13.47 0.53 -3.93
N CYS A 30 -13.60 0.26 -2.64
CA CYS A 30 -14.91 0.12 -2.01
C CYS A 30 -15.52 1.49 -1.73
N ASN A 31 -16.78 1.68 -2.11
CA ASN A 31 -17.47 2.95 -1.87
C ASN A 31 -18.08 3.06 -0.46
N VAL A 32 -17.92 2.04 0.37
CA VAL A 32 -18.55 1.93 1.70
C VAL A 32 -17.50 1.84 2.80
N CYS A 33 -16.46 1.01 2.62
CA CYS A 33 -15.38 0.90 3.58
C CYS A 33 -14.48 2.14 3.52
N GLU A 34 -13.99 2.58 4.69
CA GLU A 34 -12.96 3.60 4.72
C GLU A 34 -11.64 2.99 4.25
N ASP A 35 -11.10 3.52 3.16
CA ASP A 35 -9.75 3.20 2.65
C ASP A 35 -9.56 1.71 2.31
N PHE A 36 -10.50 1.14 1.53
CA PHE A 36 -10.39 -0.23 1.05
C PHE A 36 -10.23 -0.28 -0.47
N ASP A 37 -9.02 -0.64 -0.90
CA ASP A 37 -8.60 -0.78 -2.27
C ASP A 37 -8.04 -2.19 -2.52
N VAL A 38 -8.43 -2.81 -3.63
CA VAL A 38 -7.88 -4.10 -4.04
C VAL A 38 -7.43 -4.07 -5.50
N CYS A 39 -6.41 -4.86 -5.79
CA CYS A 39 -5.95 -5.06 -7.17
C CYS A 39 -6.94 -5.95 -7.97
N ASP A 40 -6.81 -5.92 -9.29
CA ASP A 40 -7.68 -6.67 -10.20
C ASP A 40 -7.72 -8.17 -9.91
N SER A 41 -6.59 -8.77 -9.52
CA SER A 41 -6.50 -10.19 -9.18
C SER A 41 -7.30 -10.52 -7.92
N CYS A 42 -7.16 -9.71 -6.86
CA CYS A 42 -7.90 -9.88 -5.61
C CYS A 42 -9.41 -9.67 -5.80
N HIS A 43 -9.80 -8.68 -6.62
CA HIS A 43 -11.21 -8.45 -6.94
C HIS A 43 -11.85 -9.62 -7.72
N ARG A 44 -11.15 -10.18 -8.71
CA ARG A 44 -11.64 -11.37 -9.44
C ARG A 44 -11.75 -12.59 -8.54
N ALA A 45 -10.79 -12.77 -7.65
CA ALA A 45 -10.79 -13.87 -6.69
C ALA A 45 -12.00 -13.79 -5.75
N SER A 46 -12.36 -12.60 -5.25
CA SER A 46 -13.53 -12.41 -4.38
C SER A 46 -14.85 -12.65 -5.12
N GLN A 47 -15.00 -12.20 -6.36
CA GLN A 47 -16.19 -12.49 -7.18
C GLN A 47 -16.37 -13.98 -7.44
N SER A 48 -15.30 -14.69 -7.78
CA SER A 48 -15.36 -16.13 -8.05
C SER A 48 -15.82 -16.98 -6.85
N LYS A 49 -15.64 -16.48 -5.62
CA LYS A 49 -16.14 -17.09 -4.39
C LYS A 49 -17.65 -16.88 -4.21
N ARG A 50 -18.21 -15.74 -4.66
CA ARG A 50 -19.65 -15.42 -4.57
C ARG A 50 -20.48 -16.29 -5.52
N ASP A 51 -20.01 -16.45 -6.76
CA ASP A 51 -20.74 -17.19 -7.80
C ASP A 51 -20.87 -18.69 -7.51
N ARG A 52 -20.00 -19.25 -6.67
CA ARG A 52 -20.03 -20.67 -6.28
C ARG A 52 -20.97 -20.98 -5.12
N GLY A 53 -21.76 -20.02 -4.64
CA GLY A 53 -22.80 -20.25 -3.63
C GLY A 53 -22.26 -20.70 -2.26
N GLY A 54 -21.02 -20.34 -1.92
CA GLY A 54 -20.46 -20.62 -0.61
C GLY A 54 -21.15 -19.77 0.45
N ALA A 55 -22.10 -20.36 1.18
CA ALA A 55 -22.65 -19.77 2.39
C ALA A 55 -21.50 -19.33 3.32
N ALA A 56 -21.59 -18.10 3.82
CA ALA A 56 -20.65 -17.51 4.77
C ALA A 56 -20.51 -18.42 6.00
N ALA A 57 -19.45 -19.21 6.05
CA ALA A 57 -19.05 -19.97 7.21
C ALA A 57 -17.54 -19.74 7.43
N GLY A 58 -17.25 -18.81 8.33
CA GLY A 58 -15.97 -18.71 9.02
C GLY A 58 -14.77 -18.28 8.17
N ALA A 59 -14.47 -16.99 8.17
CA ALA A 59 -13.10 -16.52 8.00
C ALA A 59 -12.90 -15.35 8.96
N ASP A 60 -11.97 -15.55 9.87
CA ASP A 60 -11.63 -14.63 10.96
C ASP A 60 -11.36 -13.22 10.45
N ASP A 61 -11.94 -12.29 11.22
CA ASP A 61 -11.85 -10.84 11.21
C ASP A 61 -10.43 -10.31 10.97
N VAL A 62 -10.11 -10.02 9.71
CA VAL A 62 -8.98 -9.18 9.32
C VAL A 62 -9.50 -8.15 8.31
N GLY A 63 -10.22 -7.15 8.82
CA GLY A 63 -10.65 -5.98 8.06
C GLY A 63 -12.13 -6.00 7.66
N ALA A 64 -12.87 -4.96 8.05
CA ALA A 64 -14.32 -4.84 7.93
C ALA A 64 -14.84 -4.59 6.49
N HIS A 65 -14.44 -5.43 5.52
CA HIS A 65 -14.98 -5.41 4.17
C HIS A 65 -15.97 -6.55 3.94
N SER A 66 -17.23 -6.21 3.68
CA SER A 66 -18.26 -7.17 3.28
C SER A 66 -18.20 -7.40 1.77
N SER A 67 -18.36 -8.66 1.35
CA SER A 67 -18.45 -9.04 -0.07
C SER A 67 -19.62 -8.38 -0.80
N ASP A 68 -20.60 -7.85 -0.07
CA ASP A 68 -21.78 -7.19 -0.64
C ASP A 68 -21.60 -5.70 -0.89
N HIS A 69 -20.48 -5.11 -0.44
CA HIS A 69 -20.22 -3.71 -0.71
C HIS A 69 -19.91 -3.48 -2.21
N PRO A 70 -20.46 -2.41 -2.82
CA PRO A 70 -20.14 -2.06 -4.20
C PRO A 70 -18.68 -1.60 -4.30
N MET A 71 -17.98 -2.10 -5.33
CA MET A 71 -16.62 -1.67 -5.68
C MET A 71 -16.62 -0.93 -7.02
N GLN A 72 -15.91 0.20 -7.07
CA GLN A 72 -15.71 1.01 -8.25
C GLN A 72 -14.31 0.75 -8.83
N SER A 73 -14.22 0.48 -10.13
CA SER A 73 -12.93 0.36 -10.82
C SER A 73 -12.40 1.71 -11.26
N PHE A 74 -11.11 1.92 -11.05
CA PHE A 74 -10.33 3.00 -11.61
C PHE A 74 -9.19 2.39 -12.43
N ASP A 75 -9.05 2.80 -13.69
CA ASP A 75 -7.89 2.45 -14.48
C ASP A 75 -6.69 3.24 -13.95
N SER A 76 -5.65 2.53 -13.52
CA SER A 76 -4.35 3.10 -13.16
C SER A 76 -3.45 3.01 -14.39
N ASP A 77 -3.11 4.15 -14.99
CA ASP A 77 -2.09 4.24 -16.05
C ASP A 77 -0.65 4.12 -15.50
N VAL A 78 -0.53 3.83 -14.20
CA VAL A 78 0.73 3.64 -13.50
C VAL A 78 1.55 2.54 -14.17
N ARG A 79 2.72 2.93 -14.66
CA ARG A 79 3.77 2.01 -15.07
C ARG A 79 4.84 1.99 -13.99
N TYR A 80 4.93 0.89 -13.26
CA TYR A 80 6.01 0.66 -12.29
C TYR A 80 7.36 0.32 -12.94
N GLU A 81 7.40 0.32 -14.28
CA GLU A 81 8.61 0.08 -15.07
C GLU A 81 9.66 1.18 -14.86
N PRO A 82 10.95 0.84 -14.80
CA PRO A 82 12.00 1.85 -14.69
C PRO A 82 12.00 2.78 -15.92
N VAL A 83 12.17 4.07 -15.68
CA VAL A 83 12.50 5.01 -16.75
C VAL A 83 13.98 4.85 -17.08
N HIS A 84 14.27 4.34 -18.28
CA HIS A 84 15.65 4.05 -18.72
C HIS A 84 16.23 5.09 -19.69
N SER A 85 15.49 6.15 -20.00
CA SER A 85 15.88 7.17 -20.97
C SER A 85 15.32 8.55 -20.60
N GLY A 86 15.97 9.62 -21.07
CA GLY A 86 15.58 11.01 -20.78
C GLY A 86 16.68 11.79 -20.05
N ASN A 87 16.30 12.85 -19.33
CA ASN A 87 17.24 13.63 -18.54
C ASN A 87 17.71 12.81 -17.33
N LEU A 88 19.01 12.86 -17.03
CA LEU A 88 19.59 12.14 -15.89
C LEU A 88 18.89 12.49 -14.57
N LYS A 89 18.48 13.76 -14.38
CA LYS A 89 17.76 14.18 -13.18
C LYS A 89 16.44 13.43 -13.02
N ASP A 90 15.70 13.25 -14.11
CA ASP A 90 14.38 12.61 -14.09
C ASP A 90 14.52 11.09 -13.94
N VAL A 91 15.51 10.48 -14.59
CA VAL A 91 15.86 9.07 -14.42
C VAL A 91 16.25 8.79 -12.96
N MET A 92 17.08 9.64 -12.37
CA MET A 92 17.47 9.50 -10.95
C MET A 92 16.28 9.70 -10.02
N ALA A 93 15.42 10.70 -10.27
CA ALA A 93 14.21 10.91 -9.46
C ALA A 93 13.27 9.69 -9.50
N ASN A 94 13.05 9.12 -10.69
CA ASN A 94 12.26 7.89 -10.86
C ASN A 94 12.88 6.69 -10.11
N ALA A 95 14.20 6.53 -10.18
CA ALA A 95 14.89 5.44 -9.50
C ALA A 95 14.74 5.54 -7.97
N ILE A 96 14.89 6.74 -7.41
CA ILE A 96 14.76 6.99 -5.97
C ILE A 96 13.31 6.80 -5.51
N GLU A 97 12.32 7.26 -6.28
CA GLU A 97 10.89 7.05 -5.97
C GLU A 97 10.52 5.57 -5.97
N ARG A 98 10.97 4.80 -6.96
CA ARG A 98 10.73 3.35 -7.02
C ARG A 98 11.40 2.63 -5.86
N TRP A 99 12.62 3.04 -5.50
CA TRP A 99 13.29 2.48 -4.33
C TRP A 99 12.50 2.75 -3.04
N PHE A 100 11.96 3.96 -2.87
CA PHE A 100 11.08 4.29 -1.73
C PHE A 100 9.86 3.37 -1.67
N ILE A 101 9.21 3.13 -2.81
CA ILE A 101 8.03 2.27 -2.89
C ILE A 101 8.38 0.80 -2.59
N ASP A 102 9.48 0.28 -3.12
CA ASP A 102 9.95 -1.08 -2.78
C ASP A 102 10.24 -1.20 -1.28
N THR A 103 10.89 -0.20 -0.68
CA THR A 103 11.15 -0.17 0.76
C THR A 103 9.84 -0.14 1.55
N LEU A 104 8.86 0.68 1.14
CA LEU A 104 7.55 0.73 1.78
C LEU A 104 6.79 -0.59 1.68
N ARG A 105 6.79 -1.23 0.50
CA ARG A 105 6.19 -2.55 0.27
C ARG A 105 6.81 -3.61 1.19
N ASN A 106 8.13 -3.68 1.25
CA ASN A 106 8.82 -4.67 2.08
C ASN A 106 8.64 -4.41 3.57
N ALA A 107 8.62 -3.14 4.00
CA ALA A 107 8.31 -2.77 5.37
C ALA A 107 6.89 -3.17 5.76
N LYS A 108 5.89 -2.96 4.90
CA LYS A 108 4.50 -3.43 5.09
C LYS A 108 4.41 -4.96 5.20
N ASN A 109 5.26 -5.68 4.47
CA ASN A 109 5.38 -7.14 4.57
C ASN A 109 6.09 -7.63 5.85
N GLY A 110 6.56 -6.72 6.71
CA GLY A 110 7.14 -7.04 8.01
C GLY A 110 8.67 -7.07 8.04
N ASP A 111 9.36 -6.62 6.98
CA ASP A 111 10.83 -6.52 7.00
C ASP A 111 11.27 -5.36 7.91
N VAL A 112 11.91 -5.72 9.02
CA VAL A 112 12.42 -4.80 10.04
C VAL A 112 13.47 -3.84 9.50
N ASN A 113 14.37 -4.32 8.64
CA ASN A 113 15.43 -3.49 8.08
C ASN A 113 14.84 -2.47 7.11
N GLN A 114 13.85 -2.88 6.34
CA GLN A 114 13.15 -1.99 5.42
C GLN A 114 12.30 -0.98 6.19
N ALA A 115 11.68 -1.35 7.30
CA ALA A 115 11.00 -0.41 8.20
C ALA A 115 11.97 0.65 8.75
N ALA A 116 13.18 0.26 9.16
CA ALA A 116 14.19 1.22 9.62
C ALA A 116 14.69 2.15 8.51
N LEU A 117 14.91 1.61 7.30
CA LEU A 117 15.30 2.38 6.13
C LEU A 117 14.21 3.38 5.71
N LEU A 118 12.96 2.92 5.65
CA LEU A 118 11.78 3.72 5.32
C LEU A 118 11.66 4.93 6.24
N ALA A 119 11.84 4.69 7.55
CA ALA A 119 11.84 5.73 8.55
C ALA A 119 12.86 6.85 8.27
N GLU A 120 14.04 6.51 7.77
CA GLU A 120 15.07 7.50 7.43
C GLU A 120 14.73 8.22 6.12
N MET A 121 14.21 7.49 5.12
CA MET A 121 13.74 8.07 3.86
C MET A 121 12.64 9.11 4.12
N LEU A 122 11.66 8.80 4.95
CA LEU A 122 10.57 9.72 5.34
C LEU A 122 11.07 10.92 6.15
N ALA A 123 12.02 10.72 7.06
CA ALA A 123 12.58 11.80 7.88
C ALA A 123 13.37 12.82 7.05
N THR A 124 14.03 12.36 5.99
CA THR A 124 14.87 13.17 5.10
C THR A 124 14.11 13.68 3.87
N GLY A 125 13.01 13.02 3.49
CA GLY A 125 12.31 13.26 2.21
C GLY A 125 13.03 12.63 1.02
N TYR A 126 13.73 11.51 1.23
CA TYR A 126 14.48 10.82 0.18
C TYR A 126 13.54 9.95 -0.65
N GLY A 127 13.22 10.39 -1.87
CA GLY A 127 12.30 9.69 -2.77
C GLY A 127 10.81 9.87 -2.45
N CYS A 128 10.50 10.72 -1.46
CA CYS A 128 9.17 10.96 -0.95
C CYS A 128 9.03 12.40 -0.43
N ASN A 129 7.80 12.85 -0.22
CA ASN A 129 7.56 14.03 0.60
C ASN A 129 7.95 13.72 2.04
N LYS A 130 8.64 14.65 2.70
CA LYS A 130 9.08 14.46 4.07
C LYS A 130 7.88 14.35 5.02
N ASP A 131 7.84 13.27 5.79
CA ASP A 131 6.83 13.02 6.83
C ASP A 131 7.52 12.59 8.12
N ALA A 132 7.57 13.51 9.08
CA ALA A 132 8.25 13.28 10.35
C ALA A 132 7.43 12.41 11.31
N GLU A 133 6.11 12.33 11.15
CA GLU A 133 5.24 11.52 12.00
C GLU A 133 5.31 10.05 11.55
N GLU A 134 5.19 9.81 10.25
CA GLU A 134 5.31 8.48 9.67
C GLU A 134 6.73 7.91 9.88
N ALA A 135 7.76 8.75 9.76
CA ALA A 135 9.12 8.36 10.10
C ALA A 135 9.24 7.82 11.54
N ARG A 136 8.60 8.46 12.53
CA ARG A 136 8.63 8.00 13.93
C ARG A 136 7.89 6.67 14.09
N TYR A 137 6.77 6.52 13.39
CA TYR A 137 6.01 5.27 13.38
C TYR A 137 6.87 4.11 12.86
N TRP A 138 7.50 4.24 11.70
CA TRP A 138 8.32 3.16 11.14
C TRP A 138 9.57 2.88 11.96
N LYS A 139 10.15 3.89 12.63
CA LYS A 139 11.20 3.67 13.65
C LYS A 139 10.70 2.78 14.78
N GLN A 140 9.47 3.02 15.24
CA GLN A 140 8.85 2.26 16.30
C GLN A 140 8.51 0.82 15.87
N VAL A 141 8.02 0.64 14.65
CA VAL A 141 7.77 -0.69 14.04
C VAL A 141 9.07 -1.49 13.94
N ALA A 142 10.14 -0.88 13.45
CA ALA A 142 11.45 -1.52 13.37
C ALA A 142 11.96 -1.91 14.77
N ARG A 143 11.80 -1.04 15.77
CA ARG A 143 12.18 -1.33 17.16
C ARG A 143 11.42 -2.52 17.75
N ASN A 144 10.14 -2.67 17.38
CA ASN A 144 9.25 -3.70 17.90
C ASN A 144 9.29 -5.01 17.10
N GLY A 145 10.27 -5.20 16.20
CA GLY A 145 10.44 -6.44 15.45
C GLY A 145 9.54 -6.58 14.21
N GLY A 146 9.10 -5.46 13.62
CA GLY A 146 8.40 -5.46 12.33
C GLY A 146 6.92 -5.80 12.39
N ALA A 147 6.28 -5.58 13.55
CA ALA A 147 4.86 -5.80 13.72
C ALA A 147 4.05 -5.05 12.64
N ARG A 148 3.16 -5.79 11.96
CA ARG A 148 2.36 -5.32 10.83
C ARG A 148 1.50 -4.11 11.24
N ARG A 149 1.35 -3.13 10.34
CA ARG A 149 0.30 -2.12 10.41
C ARG A 149 -1.06 -2.84 10.32
N LEU A 150 -1.87 -2.82 11.37
CA LEU A 150 -3.32 -3.07 11.24
C LEU A 150 -3.91 -1.77 10.68
N GLU A 151 -4.25 -1.73 9.39
CA GLU A 151 -4.87 -0.55 8.77
C GLU A 151 -6.33 -0.43 9.27
N GLY A 152 -6.63 0.70 9.92
CA GLY A 152 -7.93 0.99 10.51
C GLY A 152 -7.82 1.93 11.71
N VAL A 153 -7.82 3.23 11.42
CA VAL A 153 -7.73 4.36 12.37
C VAL A 153 -6.35 4.45 13.05
N TYR A 154 -5.75 5.65 13.03
CA TYR A 154 -4.65 5.94 13.95
C TYR A 154 -5.08 5.54 15.38
N ASP A 155 -4.14 5.08 16.20
CA ASP A 155 -4.35 4.63 17.60
C ASP A 155 -4.71 3.14 17.69
N ARG A 156 -3.72 2.25 17.60
CA ARG A 156 -2.86 2.02 18.77
C ARG A 156 -1.53 1.43 18.33
N LEU A 157 -0.48 2.23 18.48
CA LEU A 157 0.78 1.67 18.95
C LEU A 157 0.49 0.93 20.28
N PRO A 158 1.13 -0.21 20.57
CA PRO A 158 1.23 -0.63 21.97
C PRO A 158 1.86 0.48 22.81
#